data_AF-A0A967GA88-F1
#
_entry.id   AF-A0A967GA88-F1
#
_cell.length_a   1.000
_cell.length_b   1.000
_cell.length_c   1.000
_cell.angle_alpha   90.00
_cell.angle_beta   90.00
_cell.angle_gamma   90.00
#
_symmetry.space_group_name_H-M   'P 1'
#
loop_
_entity.id
_entity.type
_entity.pdbx_description
1 polymer ?
#
loop_
_entity_poly.entity_id
_entity_poly.type
_entity_poly.pdbx_seq_one_letter_code
_entity_poly.pdbx_strand_id
1 'polypeptide(L)' 'RVLDMNDRALRNVIVGLGGLGQGIPRETGFDITVASEVMAVMCLAEDLQDLKQRFADMVIAQHRGGDLVRAADVQAH' A
#
# COMPACT_ATOMS: atom_id res chain seq x y z
N ARG A 1 2.43 -3.81 -1.96
CA ARG A 1 3.88 -3.46 -1.75
C ARG A 1 4.52 -3.44 -3.12
N VAL A 2 5.67 -2.81 -3.30
CA VAL A 2 6.30 -2.72 -4.61
C VAL A 2 7.78 -3.00 -4.57
N LEU A 3 8.30 -3.49 -5.69
CA LEU A 3 9.73 -3.68 -5.95
C LEU A 3 10.00 -3.35 -7.42
N ASP A 4 11.06 -2.59 -7.70
CA ASP A 4 11.46 -2.26 -9.07
C ASP A 4 12.36 -3.35 -9.68
N MET A 5 11.87 -4.57 -9.68
CA MET A 5 12.56 -5.74 -10.24
C MET A 5 11.55 -6.73 -10.79
N ASN A 6 11.97 -7.46 -11.83
CA ASN A 6 11.21 -8.58 -12.37
C ASN A 6 11.37 -9.83 -11.50
N ASP A 7 10.77 -9.83 -10.31
CA ASP A 7 10.79 -10.97 -9.38
C ASP A 7 9.41 -11.64 -9.25
N ARG A 8 9.27 -12.83 -9.85
CA ARG A 8 8.02 -13.60 -9.80
C ARG A 8 7.75 -14.21 -8.42
N ALA A 9 8.79 -14.43 -7.61
CA ALA A 9 8.67 -15.14 -6.34
C ALA A 9 7.88 -14.34 -5.30
N LEU A 10 7.84 -13.02 -5.46
CA LEU A 10 7.16 -12.10 -4.53
C LEU A 10 5.69 -11.82 -4.87
N ARG A 11 5.14 -12.45 -5.91
CA ARG A 11 3.73 -12.25 -6.30
C ARG A 11 2.75 -12.65 -5.19
N ASN A 12 3.03 -13.78 -4.52
CA ASN A 12 2.19 -14.30 -3.44
C ASN A 12 3.08 -14.75 -2.28
N VAL A 13 3.02 -14.06 -1.14
CA VAL A 13 3.82 -14.36 0.04
C VAL A 13 3.00 -14.24 1.32
N ILE A 14 3.42 -14.96 2.35
CA ILE A 14 2.91 -14.79 3.72
C ILE A 14 3.95 -14.01 4.51
N VAL A 15 3.54 -12.91 5.14
CA VAL A 15 4.40 -12.06 5.98
C VAL A 15 3.93 -12.10 7.43
N GLY A 16 4.77 -11.61 8.36
CA GLY A 16 4.45 -11.59 9.79
C GLY A 16 4.63 -12.95 10.47
N LEU A 17 5.52 -13.79 9.93
CA LEU A 17 5.90 -15.08 10.50
C LEU A 17 7.06 -14.92 11.52
N GLY A 18 7.24 -15.89 12.41
CA GLY A 18 8.36 -15.91 13.37
C GLY A 18 7.99 -15.67 14.84
N GLY A 19 6.69 -15.74 15.19
CA GLY A 19 6.21 -15.66 16.57
C GLY A 19 5.62 -14.30 16.94
N LEU A 20 5.17 -14.17 18.20
CA LEU A 20 4.35 -13.04 18.67
C LEU A 20 4.99 -11.66 18.47
N GLY A 21 6.33 -11.56 18.52
CA GLY A 21 7.05 -10.29 18.34
C GLY A 21 7.24 -9.87 16.87
N GLN A 22 6.91 -10.72 15.90
CA GLN A 22 7.19 -10.49 14.47
C GLN A 22 5.95 -10.06 13.66
N GLY A 23 4.89 -9.69 14.37
CA GLY A 23 3.65 -9.19 13.78
C GLY A 23 2.58 -10.27 13.59
N ILE A 24 1.58 -9.94 12.77
CA ILE A 24 0.41 -10.78 12.53
C ILE A 24 0.55 -11.45 11.16
N PRO A 25 0.49 -12.79 11.08
CA PRO A 25 0.52 -13.50 9.81
C PRO A 25 -0.58 -13.05 8.85
N ARG A 26 -0.21 -12.73 7.61
CA ARG A 26 -1.17 -12.40 6.55
C ARG A 26 -0.60 -12.65 5.15
N GLU A 27 -1.49 -12.92 4.21
CA GLU A 27 -1.18 -12.97 2.78
C GLU A 27 -0.95 -11.56 2.21
N THR A 28 -0.03 -11.44 1.26
CA THR A 28 0.28 -10.20 0.54
C THR A 28 1.06 -10.52 -0.73
N GLY A 29 1.20 -9.53 -1.62
CA GLY A 29 2.08 -9.59 -2.78
C GLY A 29 2.92 -8.33 -2.96
N PHE A 30 3.85 -8.42 -3.92
CA PHE A 30 4.58 -7.29 -4.48
C PHE A 30 4.23 -7.12 -5.96
N ASP A 31 3.98 -5.88 -6.34
CA ASP A 31 3.86 -5.46 -7.73
C ASP A 31 5.14 -4.76 -8.19
N ILE A 32 5.32 -4.62 -9.50
CA ILE A 32 6.38 -3.76 -10.03
C ILE A 32 6.06 -2.29 -9.69
N THR A 33 7.06 -1.47 -9.37
CA THR A 33 6.86 -0.09 -8.88
C THR A 33 5.94 0.76 -9.76
N VAL A 34 6.03 0.61 -11.09
CA VAL A 34 5.19 1.36 -12.04
C VAL A 34 3.71 1.01 -11.98
N ALA A 35 3.34 -0.14 -11.43
CA ALA A 35 1.95 -0.55 -11.24
C ALA A 35 1.34 0.06 -9.95
N SER A 36 2.13 0.78 -9.15
CA SER A 36 1.66 1.41 -7.91
C SER A 36 0.65 2.51 -8.18
N GLU A 37 -0.41 2.58 -7.37
CA GLU A 37 -1.32 3.73 -7.33
C GLU A 37 -0.57 5.03 -6.99
N VAL A 38 0.50 4.95 -6.19
CA VAL A 38 1.40 6.08 -5.91
C VAL A 38 1.98 6.66 -7.19
N MET A 39 2.35 5.81 -8.16
CA MET A 39 2.87 6.26 -9.46
C MET A 39 1.76 6.93 -10.28
N ALA A 40 0.55 6.35 -10.30
CA ALA A 40 -0.58 6.95 -11.00
C ALA A 40 -0.93 8.34 -10.43
N VAL A 41 -1.00 8.47 -9.10
CA VAL A 41 -1.26 9.75 -8.43
C VAL A 41 -0.14 10.75 -8.68
N MET A 42 1.13 10.33 -8.65
CA MET A 42 2.25 11.20 -9.01
C MET A 42 2.11 11.75 -10.44
N CYS A 43 1.69 10.92 -11.40
CA CYS A 43 1.52 11.36 -12.79
C CYS A 43 0.29 12.24 -13.04
N LEU A 44 -0.69 12.22 -12.13
CA LEU A 44 -1.96 12.95 -12.27
C LEU A 44 -2.08 14.18 -11.37
N ALA A 45 -1.14 14.38 -10.43
CA ALA A 45 -1.16 15.52 -9.53
C ALA A 45 -0.71 16.80 -10.24
N GLU A 46 -1.40 17.91 -9.97
CA GLU A 46 -1.09 19.22 -10.57
C GLU A 46 -0.06 20.00 -9.75
N ASP A 47 -0.04 19.80 -8.43
CA ASP A 47 0.90 20.41 -7.51
C ASP A 47 1.11 19.54 -6.25
N LEU A 48 1.96 20.01 -5.33
CA LEU A 48 2.29 19.28 -4.10
C LEU A 48 1.09 19.17 -3.14
N GLN A 49 0.19 20.15 -3.13
CA GLN A 49 -0.98 20.13 -2.26
C GLN A 49 -1.99 19.10 -2.77
N ASP A 50 -2.23 19.06 -4.08
CA ASP A 50 -3.05 18.05 -4.75
C ASP A 50 -2.45 16.65 -4.57
N LEU A 51 -1.13 16.51 -4.72
CA LEU A 51 -0.43 15.24 -4.50
C LEU A 51 -0.69 14.69 -3.08
N LYS A 52 -0.50 15.52 -2.05
CA LYS A 52 -0.73 15.14 -0.65
C LYS A 52 -2.18 14.77 -0.38
N GLN A 53 -3.12 15.52 -0.93
CA GLN A 53 -4.55 15.22 -0.77
C GLN A 53 -4.90 13.87 -1.40
N ARG A 54 -4.41 13.59 -2.61
CA ARG A 54 -4.65 12.31 -3.29
C ARG A 54 -4.00 11.14 -2.57
N PHE A 55 -2.79 11.30 -2.03
CA PHE A 55 -2.16 10.30 -1.18
C PHE A 55 -2.98 10.03 0.07
N ALA A 56 -3.45 11.08 0.76
CA ALA A 56 -4.28 10.96 1.95
C ALA A 56 -5.59 10.20 1.69
N ASP A 57 -6.18 10.35 0.50
CA ASP A 57 -7.45 9.73 0.12
C ASP A 57 -7.36 8.26 -0.35
N MET A 58 -6.15 7.71 -0.53
CA MET A 58 -5.96 6.32 -0.95
C MET A 58 -6.55 5.35 0.07
N VAL A 59 -7.39 4.41 -0.39
CA VAL A 59 -7.96 3.35 0.45
C VAL A 59 -6.97 2.19 0.55
N ILE A 60 -6.51 1.89 1.77
CA ILE A 60 -5.43 0.92 2.01
C ILE A 60 -5.91 -0.37 2.70
N ALA A 61 -7.06 -0.35 3.35
CA ALA A 61 -7.64 -1.51 4.02
C ALA A 61 -9.14 -1.33 4.25
N GLN A 62 -9.76 -2.38 4.79
CA GLN A 62 -11.13 -2.36 5.28
C GLN A 62 -11.15 -2.90 6.71
N HIS A 63 -11.88 -2.24 7.60
CA HIS A 63 -12.17 -2.77 8.93
C HIS A 63 -13.08 -3.99 8.85
N ARG A 64 -13.10 -4.81 9.90
CA ARG A 64 -13.99 -5.98 9.98
C ARG A 64 -15.48 -5.62 9.87
N GLY A 65 -15.84 -4.38 10.21
CA GLY A 65 -17.20 -3.84 10.07
C GLY A 65 -17.57 -3.36 8.66
N GLY A 66 -16.62 -3.34 7.72
CA GLY A 66 -16.83 -2.90 6.35
C GLY A 66 -16.39 -1.46 6.05
N ASP A 67 -16.07 -0.68 7.09
CA ASP A 67 -15.58 0.69 6.91
C ASP A 67 -14.21 0.71 6.22
N LEU A 68 -14.05 1.61 5.26
CA LEU A 68 -12.79 1.78 4.53
C LEU A 68 -11.77 2.53 5.39
N VAL A 69 -10.51 2.11 5.30
CA VAL A 69 -9.37 2.76 5.94
C VAL A 69 -8.56 3.48 4.88
N ARG A 70 -8.38 4.79 5.03
CA ARG A 70 -7.59 5.64 4.14
C ARG A 70 -6.14 5.76 4.63
N ALA A 71 -5.23 6.20 3.76
CA ALA A 71 -3.84 6.46 4.13
C ALA A 71 -3.72 7.56 5.21
N ALA A 72 -4.60 8.57 5.16
CA ALA A 72 -4.68 9.59 6.20
C ALA A 72 -4.93 9.03 7.60
N ASP A 73 -5.72 7.95 7.72
CA ASP A 73 -6.07 7.33 9.01
C ASP A 73 -4.85 6.70 9.70
N VAL A 74 -3.81 6.37 8.94
CA VAL A 74 -2.51 5.87 9.44
C VAL A 74 -1.41 6.94 9.42
N GLN A 75 -1.80 8.22 9.32
CA GLN A 75 -0.90 9.37 9.31
C GLN A 75 0.11 9.38 8.14
N ALA A 76 -0.27 8.78 7.00
CA ALA A 76 0.49 8.86 5.75
C ALA A 76 -0.19 9.83 4.77
N HIS A 77 0.58 10.75 4.19
CA HIS A 77 0.16 11.73 3.18
C HIS A 77 1.33 12.12 2.27
#